data_AF-A0A632PZN9-F1
#
_entry.id   AF-A0A632PZN9-F1
#
_cell.length_a   1.000
_cell.length_b   1.000
_cell.length_c   1.000
_cell.angle_alpha   90.00
_cell.angle_beta   90.00
_cell.angle_gamma   90.00
#
_symmetry.space_group_name_H-M   'P 1'
#
loop_
_entity.id
_entity.type
_entity.pdbx_description
1 polymer ?
#
loop_
_entity_poly.entity_id
_entity_poly.type
_entity_poly.pdbx_seq_one_letter_code
_entity_poly.pdbx_strand_id
1 'polypeptide(L)'
;MNNRFYMMCLRETVGNNASFHCHNGNGYSSDIDRAHVYTLEEAQKAWNCGRDIDQPVCADSVDAMAVWHVDCQYIPTESLIESDCTAYVAYKKGSWNGNDVYWLQHGGLPTDDFSKATIFSVANKNEPGIVWLPFSIADAAKRRTFNINNFNRRTMVQGAGLVMPDWLKEQNRRKKSRSGKVRWNCPHCGKITWQYSPYDFEGCSDYNCEGWRE
;
A
#
# COMPACT_ATOMS: atom_id res chain seq x y z
N MET A 1 22.38 -9.33 5.48
CA MET A 1 21.77 -7.99 5.58
C MET A 1 21.16 -7.68 4.23
N ASN A 2 19.92 -7.20 4.26
CA ASN A 2 19.16 -6.87 3.07
C ASN A 2 19.62 -5.47 2.61
N ASN A 3 20.55 -5.42 1.67
CA ASN A 3 21.14 -4.17 1.16
C ASN A 3 20.38 -3.59 -0.04
N ARG A 4 19.13 -3.99 -0.22
CA ARG A 4 18.27 -3.54 -1.33
C ARG A 4 17.11 -2.74 -0.76
N PHE A 5 16.87 -1.58 -1.35
CA PHE A 5 15.80 -0.67 -0.94
C PHE A 5 15.02 -0.18 -2.15
N TYR A 6 13.72 0.01 -1.97
CA TYR A 6 12.88 0.75 -2.89
C TYR A 6 12.60 2.14 -2.32
N MET A 7 12.35 3.12 -3.18
CA MET A 7 11.87 4.43 -2.77
C MET A 7 10.36 4.48 -2.95
N MET A 8 9.61 4.31 -1.86
CA MET A 8 8.16 4.36 -1.86
C MET A 8 7.67 5.81 -1.77
N CYS A 9 6.60 6.13 -2.51
CA CYS A 9 5.92 7.41 -2.45
C CYS A 9 4.73 7.33 -1.49
N LEU A 10 4.70 8.21 -0.49
CA LEU A 10 3.60 8.32 0.48
C LEU A 10 2.49 9.29 0.04
N ARG A 11 2.64 9.95 -1.11
CA ARG A 11 1.68 10.98 -1.56
C ARG A 11 0.34 10.37 -1.97
N GLU A 12 0.40 9.34 -2.82
CA GLU A 12 -0.76 8.76 -3.49
C GLU A 12 -0.59 7.25 -3.64
N THR A 13 -1.72 6.56 -3.63
CA THR A 13 -1.84 5.12 -3.87
C THR A 13 -2.79 4.88 -5.03
N VAL A 14 -2.61 3.77 -5.74
CA VAL A 14 -3.58 3.31 -6.76
C VAL A 14 -4.40 2.21 -6.10
N GLY A 15 -5.60 2.56 -5.64
CA GLY A 15 -6.33 1.73 -4.70
C GLY A 15 -5.52 1.57 -3.41
N ASN A 16 -5.32 0.32 -2.99
CA ASN A 16 -4.50 -0.01 -1.81
C ASN A 16 -3.00 -0.17 -2.13
N ASN A 17 -2.57 -0.04 -3.37
CA ASN A 17 -1.18 -0.30 -3.74
C ASN A 17 -0.29 0.92 -3.54
N ALA A 18 0.84 0.69 -2.88
CA ALA A 18 1.94 1.64 -2.81
C ALA A 18 2.56 1.84 -4.19
N SER A 19 3.09 3.05 -4.42
CA SER A 19 3.85 3.37 -5.62
C SER A 19 5.33 3.59 -5.29
N PHE A 20 6.20 3.20 -6.21
CA PHE A 20 7.66 3.28 -6.06
C PHE A 20 8.28 4.12 -7.18
N HIS A 21 9.43 4.73 -6.90
CA HIS A 21 10.23 5.40 -7.93
C HIS A 21 10.66 4.39 -8.99
N CYS A 22 10.36 4.69 -10.25
CA CYS A 22 10.79 3.87 -11.37
C CYS A 22 12.29 4.05 -11.65
N HIS A 23 12.89 3.06 -12.32
CA HIS A 23 14.23 3.21 -12.89
C HIS A 23 14.35 4.47 -13.77
N ASN A 24 15.53 5.08 -13.77
CA ASN A 24 15.89 6.24 -14.60
C ASN A 24 15.00 7.49 -14.43
N GLY A 25 14.33 7.64 -13.29
CA GLY A 25 13.49 8.81 -13.03
C GLY A 25 12.17 8.84 -13.80
N ASN A 26 11.71 7.68 -14.31
CA ASN A 26 10.49 7.53 -15.10
C ASN A 26 9.19 7.60 -14.24
N GLY A 27 9.14 8.51 -13.28
CA GLY A 27 7.99 8.72 -12.40
C GLY A 27 7.79 7.59 -11.38
N TYR A 28 6.52 7.23 -11.19
CA TYR A 28 6.06 6.30 -10.15
C TYR A 28 5.31 5.13 -10.77
N SER A 29 5.44 3.95 -10.18
CA SER A 29 4.62 2.78 -10.54
C SER A 29 4.28 1.95 -9.31
N SER A 30 3.09 1.36 -9.31
CA SER A 30 2.69 0.35 -8.32
C SER A 30 3.15 -1.06 -8.71
N ASP A 31 3.76 -1.22 -9.88
CA ASP A 31 4.48 -2.43 -10.28
C ASP A 31 5.89 -2.42 -9.67
N ILE A 32 6.14 -3.34 -8.73
CA ILE A 32 7.41 -3.48 -8.03
C ILE A 32 8.54 -3.82 -9.01
N ASP A 33 8.26 -4.54 -10.08
CA ASP A 33 9.28 -4.97 -11.05
C ASP A 33 9.86 -3.80 -11.85
N ARG A 34 9.20 -2.63 -11.79
CA ARG A 34 9.67 -1.38 -12.39
C ARG A 34 10.39 -0.46 -11.40
N ALA A 35 10.43 -0.84 -10.12
CA ALA A 35 10.97 -0.01 -9.06
C ALA A 35 12.51 0.01 -9.08
N HIS A 36 13.08 1.21 -8.97
CA HIS A 36 14.52 1.36 -8.83
C HIS A 36 15.01 0.74 -7.52
N VAL A 37 16.02 -0.14 -7.62
CA VAL A 37 16.68 -0.79 -6.49
C VAL A 37 17.87 0.06 -6.08
N TYR A 38 17.81 0.61 -4.87
CA TYR A 38 18.89 1.37 -4.25
C TYR A 38 19.71 0.48 -3.33
N THR A 39 21.00 0.77 -3.20
CA THR A 39 21.79 0.30 -2.04
C THR A 39 21.37 1.05 -0.77
N LEU A 40 21.88 0.62 0.40
CA LEU A 40 21.64 1.33 1.66
C LEU A 40 22.13 2.78 1.60
N GLU A 41 23.36 2.98 1.10
CA GLU A 41 24.00 4.29 1.02
C GLU A 41 23.24 5.20 0.04
N GLU A 42 22.82 4.67 -1.11
CA GLU A 42 22.06 5.41 -2.11
C GLU A 42 20.67 5.77 -1.59
N ALA A 43 19.97 4.83 -0.94
CA ALA A 43 18.66 5.07 -0.36
C ALA A 43 18.72 6.13 0.76
N GLN A 44 19.71 6.04 1.65
CA GLN A 44 19.91 7.01 2.71
C GLN A 44 20.25 8.39 2.14
N LYS A 45 21.13 8.46 1.14
CA LYS A 45 21.49 9.71 0.46
C LYS A 45 20.28 10.34 -0.23
N ALA A 46 19.50 9.54 -0.96
CA ALA A 46 18.29 9.98 -1.62
C ALA A 46 17.26 10.50 -0.60
N TRP A 47 17.10 9.83 0.55
CA TRP A 47 16.18 10.27 1.59
C TRP A 47 16.67 11.54 2.30
N ASN A 48 17.97 11.68 2.53
CA ASN A 48 18.56 12.88 3.12
C ASN A 48 18.34 14.13 2.26
N CYS A 49 18.20 13.99 0.94
CA CYS A 49 17.98 15.10 0.01
C CYS A 49 16.59 15.08 -0.66
N GLY A 50 15.72 14.15 -0.26
CA GLY A 50 14.44 13.89 -0.90
C GLY A 50 13.31 14.76 -0.36
N ARG A 51 12.08 14.42 -0.73
CA ARG A 51 10.86 15.08 -0.25
C ARG A 51 10.29 14.34 0.95
N ASP A 52 9.40 15.00 1.68
CA ASP A 52 8.74 14.43 2.87
C ASP A 52 7.77 13.28 2.55
N ILE A 53 7.44 13.11 1.28
CA ILE A 53 6.65 12.01 0.71
C ILE A 53 7.51 10.85 0.21
N ASP A 54 8.85 10.99 0.18
CA ASP A 54 9.75 9.94 -0.28
C ASP A 54 10.21 9.10 0.92
N GLN A 55 9.92 7.80 0.89
CA GLN A 55 10.18 6.88 1.99
C GLN A 55 10.98 5.67 1.48
N PRO A 56 12.29 5.59 1.76
CA PRO A 56 13.04 4.37 1.47
C PRO A 56 12.51 3.23 2.34
N VAL A 57 12.44 2.04 1.77
CA VAL A 57 11.89 0.84 2.41
C VAL A 57 12.68 -0.40 1.98
N CYS A 58 12.88 -1.33 2.92
CA CYS A 58 13.56 -2.61 2.67
C CYS A 58 12.86 -3.36 1.53
N ALA A 59 13.57 -3.57 0.41
CA ALA A 59 13.03 -4.21 -0.78
C ALA A 59 12.59 -5.65 -0.49
N ASP A 60 13.41 -6.40 0.24
CA ASP A 60 13.11 -7.81 0.51
C ASP A 60 11.89 -7.98 1.42
N SER A 61 11.62 -7.01 2.31
CA SER A 61 10.37 -7.01 3.09
C SER A 61 9.16 -6.68 2.22
N VAL A 62 9.31 -5.78 1.25
CA VAL A 62 8.26 -5.47 0.26
C VAL A 62 7.99 -6.70 -0.61
N ASP A 63 9.04 -7.32 -1.16
CA ASP A 63 8.96 -8.52 -2.00
C ASP A 63 8.30 -9.70 -1.27
N ALA A 64 8.62 -9.92 0.01
CA ALA A 64 8.03 -10.99 0.81
C ALA A 64 6.51 -10.83 1.06
N MET A 65 6.00 -9.60 0.94
CA MET A 65 4.58 -9.29 1.10
C MET A 65 3.92 -8.91 -0.24
N ALA A 66 4.64 -9.09 -1.35
CA ALA A 66 4.14 -8.74 -2.67
C ALA A 66 3.02 -9.69 -3.10
N VAL A 67 2.01 -9.13 -3.74
CA VAL A 67 0.85 -9.85 -4.25
C VAL A 67 0.74 -9.62 -5.75
N TRP A 68 0.29 -10.66 -6.47
CA TRP A 68 0.01 -10.57 -7.90
C TRP A 68 -1.33 -9.90 -8.12
N HIS A 69 -1.32 -8.75 -8.78
CA HIS A 69 -2.52 -8.08 -9.27
C HIS A 69 -2.51 -8.02 -10.79
N VAL A 70 -3.66 -7.76 -11.38
CA VAL A 70 -3.83 -7.54 -12.82
C VAL A 70 -4.60 -6.25 -13.01
N ASP A 71 -4.00 -5.33 -13.77
CA ASP A 71 -4.55 -4.01 -14.03
C ASP A 71 -5.56 -4.09 -15.19
N CYS A 72 -6.75 -3.54 -14.94
CA CYS A 72 -7.87 -3.54 -15.86
C CYS A 72 -7.61 -2.88 -17.22
N GLN A 73 -6.61 -1.99 -17.29
CA GLN A 73 -6.25 -1.27 -18.50
C GLN A 73 -5.52 -2.18 -19.52
N TYR A 74 -5.01 -3.33 -19.09
CA TYR A 74 -4.20 -4.24 -19.91
C TYR A 74 -4.90 -5.56 -20.24
N ILE A 75 -6.16 -5.73 -19.86
CA ILE A 75 -6.95 -6.92 -20.15
C ILE A 75 -8.28 -6.57 -20.83
N PRO A 76 -8.90 -7.51 -21.58
CA PRO A 76 -10.18 -7.25 -22.22
C PRO A 76 -11.28 -6.98 -21.19
N THR A 77 -12.17 -6.02 -21.50
CA THR A 77 -13.32 -5.64 -20.68
C THR A 77 -14.58 -6.46 -20.93
N GLU A 78 -14.57 -7.27 -22.00
CA GLU A 78 -15.62 -8.20 -22.38
C GLU A 78 -15.08 -9.63 -22.39
N SER A 79 -15.98 -10.61 -22.20
CA SER A 79 -15.58 -12.01 -22.10
C SER A 79 -14.95 -12.52 -23.41
N LEU A 80 -13.77 -13.12 -23.31
CA LEU A 80 -13.07 -13.77 -24.42
C LEU A 80 -13.06 -15.28 -24.22
N ILE A 81 -13.66 -16.02 -25.14
CA ILE A 81 -13.79 -17.47 -25.06
C ILE A 81 -13.35 -18.10 -26.37
N GLU A 82 -12.29 -18.89 -26.28
CA GLU A 82 -11.67 -19.63 -27.36
C GLU A 82 -12.06 -21.10 -27.30
N SER A 83 -12.22 -21.75 -28.46
CA SER A 83 -12.69 -23.14 -28.56
C SER A 83 -11.75 -24.17 -27.94
N ASP A 84 -10.44 -23.89 -27.89
CA ASP A 84 -9.41 -24.83 -27.42
C ASP A 84 -8.84 -24.48 -26.03
N CYS A 85 -9.41 -23.47 -25.36
CA CYS A 85 -8.94 -23.05 -24.06
C CYS A 85 -9.56 -23.90 -22.94
N THR A 86 -8.69 -24.43 -22.07
CA THR A 86 -9.07 -25.32 -20.96
C THR A 86 -8.89 -24.67 -19.59
N ALA A 87 -8.45 -23.42 -19.55
CA ALA A 87 -8.15 -22.70 -18.32
C ALA A 87 -8.62 -21.25 -18.44
N TYR A 88 -9.69 -20.93 -17.70
CA TYR A 88 -10.27 -19.60 -17.63
C TYR A 88 -10.18 -19.03 -16.23
N VAL A 89 -10.13 -17.71 -16.16
CA VAL A 89 -10.35 -16.94 -14.95
C VAL A 89 -11.51 -15.99 -15.18
N ALA A 90 -12.18 -15.62 -14.10
CA ALA A 90 -13.34 -14.76 -14.15
C ALA A 90 -13.19 -13.63 -13.14
N TYR A 91 -13.55 -12.40 -13.52
CA TYR A 91 -13.53 -11.25 -12.62
C TYR A 91 -14.84 -10.47 -12.68
N LYS A 92 -15.11 -9.71 -11.61
CA LYS A 92 -16.30 -8.87 -11.48
C LYS A 92 -16.15 -7.57 -12.28
N LYS A 93 -17.01 -7.37 -13.28
CA LYS A 93 -17.02 -6.16 -14.11
C LYS A 93 -17.40 -4.93 -13.28
N GLY A 94 -16.68 -3.83 -13.46
CA GLY A 94 -17.00 -2.55 -12.84
C GLY A 94 -16.67 -2.44 -11.35
N SER A 95 -16.00 -3.45 -10.77
CA SER A 95 -15.52 -3.44 -9.40
C SER A 95 -14.00 -3.52 -9.42
N TRP A 96 -13.32 -2.53 -8.83
CA TRP A 96 -11.86 -2.40 -8.92
C TRP A 96 -11.26 -1.96 -7.58
N ASN A 97 -10.07 -2.44 -7.25
CA ASN A 97 -9.21 -1.87 -6.21
C ASN A 97 -8.20 -0.93 -6.90
N GLY A 98 -8.54 0.34 -7.02
CA GLY A 98 -7.79 1.23 -7.92
C GLY A 98 -7.98 0.77 -9.36
N ASN A 99 -6.92 0.23 -9.97
CA ASN A 99 -6.97 -0.36 -11.30
C ASN A 99 -7.11 -1.88 -11.29
N ASP A 100 -6.96 -2.54 -10.14
CA ASP A 100 -6.88 -4.00 -10.09
C ASP A 100 -8.25 -4.64 -10.05
N VAL A 101 -8.43 -5.72 -10.82
CA VAL A 101 -9.68 -6.50 -10.87
C VAL A 101 -9.90 -7.34 -9.62
N TYR A 102 -11.17 -7.58 -9.29
CA TYR A 102 -11.56 -8.60 -8.32
C TYR A 102 -11.92 -9.92 -9.02
N TRP A 103 -11.08 -10.93 -8.82
CA TRP A 103 -11.22 -12.29 -9.30
C TRP A 103 -12.24 -13.10 -8.50
N LEU A 104 -12.92 -14.02 -9.17
CA LEU A 104 -13.75 -15.02 -8.52
C LEU A 104 -12.88 -16.07 -7.83
N GLN A 105 -13.19 -16.34 -6.56
CA GLN A 105 -12.53 -17.34 -5.73
C GLN A 105 -13.50 -18.47 -5.37
N HIS A 106 -13.02 -19.71 -5.39
CA HIS A 106 -13.82 -20.88 -5.08
C HIS A 106 -14.20 -20.85 -3.60
N GLY A 107 -15.51 -20.85 -3.33
CA GLY A 107 -16.06 -20.88 -1.97
C GLY A 107 -15.79 -19.61 -1.15
N GLY A 108 -15.43 -18.49 -1.79
CA GLY A 108 -15.06 -17.25 -1.11
C GLY A 108 -15.63 -16.00 -1.76
N LEU A 109 -15.41 -14.86 -1.10
CA LEU A 109 -15.66 -13.55 -1.69
C LEU A 109 -14.62 -13.24 -2.77
N PRO A 110 -14.94 -12.37 -3.74
CA PRO A 110 -13.97 -11.94 -4.75
C PRO A 110 -12.70 -11.35 -4.12
N THR A 111 -11.56 -11.62 -4.75
CA THR A 111 -10.23 -11.20 -4.28
C THR A 111 -9.47 -10.50 -5.39
N ASP A 112 -8.71 -9.47 -5.05
CA ASP A 112 -7.81 -8.77 -5.97
C ASP A 112 -6.48 -9.53 -6.17
N ASP A 113 -6.12 -10.45 -5.26
CA ASP A 113 -4.97 -11.32 -5.38
C ASP A 113 -5.18 -12.39 -6.47
N PHE A 114 -4.53 -12.21 -7.62
CA PHE A 114 -4.62 -13.11 -8.76
C PHE A 114 -4.13 -14.53 -8.44
N SER A 115 -3.23 -14.70 -7.47
CA SER A 115 -2.76 -16.03 -7.08
C SER A 115 -3.85 -16.89 -6.41
N LYS A 116 -4.92 -16.24 -5.94
CA LYS A 116 -6.11 -16.89 -5.34
C LYS A 116 -7.28 -17.01 -6.31
N ALA A 117 -7.12 -16.53 -7.55
CA ALA A 117 -8.14 -16.63 -8.57
C ALA A 117 -8.46 -18.10 -8.88
N THR A 118 -9.74 -18.41 -9.07
CA THR A 118 -10.14 -19.77 -9.45
C THR A 118 -9.89 -19.97 -10.93
N ILE A 119 -9.21 -21.07 -11.25
CA ILE A 119 -9.07 -21.53 -12.63
C ILE A 119 -10.23 -22.46 -12.94
N PHE A 120 -11.07 -22.05 -13.88
CA PHE A 120 -12.22 -22.81 -14.35
C PHE A 120 -11.88 -23.52 -15.66
N SER A 121 -12.35 -24.76 -15.82
CA SER A 121 -12.20 -25.50 -17.07
C SER A 121 -13.16 -25.04 -18.17
N VAL A 122 -14.26 -24.37 -17.79
CA VAL A 122 -15.30 -23.91 -18.69
C VAL A 122 -15.75 -22.52 -18.25
N ALA A 123 -15.92 -21.62 -19.22
CA ALA A 123 -16.42 -20.27 -18.98
C ALA A 123 -17.94 -20.16 -19.12
N ASN A 124 -18.58 -19.33 -18.29
CA ASN A 124 -20.02 -19.08 -18.32
C ASN A 124 -20.36 -17.67 -18.85
N LYS A 125 -20.57 -17.53 -20.17
CA LYS A 125 -20.91 -16.24 -20.81
C LYS A 125 -22.20 -15.60 -20.30
N ASN A 126 -23.10 -16.38 -19.72
CA ASN A 126 -24.44 -15.93 -19.38
C ASN A 126 -24.50 -15.29 -17.99
N GLU A 127 -23.38 -15.26 -17.25
CA GLU A 127 -23.34 -14.66 -15.93
C GLU A 127 -23.21 -13.14 -16.01
N PRO A 128 -24.27 -12.38 -15.67
CA PRO A 128 -24.26 -10.93 -15.82
C PRO A 128 -23.27 -10.30 -14.85
N GLY A 129 -22.49 -9.33 -15.34
CA GLY A 129 -21.51 -8.60 -14.53
C GLY A 129 -20.21 -9.37 -14.27
N ILE A 130 -20.00 -10.53 -14.91
CA ILE A 130 -18.74 -11.28 -14.86
C ILE A 130 -18.08 -11.28 -16.23
N VAL A 131 -16.77 -11.11 -16.26
CA VAL A 131 -15.94 -11.18 -17.46
C VAL A 131 -15.04 -12.41 -17.37
N TRP A 132 -15.09 -13.25 -18.38
CA TRP A 132 -14.30 -14.47 -18.50
C TRP A 132 -13.14 -14.27 -19.46
N LEU A 133 -11.94 -14.65 -19.06
CA LEU A 133 -10.72 -14.53 -19.86
C LEU A 133 -9.92 -15.84 -19.81
N PRO A 134 -9.21 -16.21 -20.89
CA PRO A 134 -8.18 -17.24 -20.81
C PRO A 134 -7.17 -16.89 -19.73
N PHE A 135 -6.79 -17.88 -18.91
CA PHE A 135 -5.82 -17.69 -17.83
C PHE A 135 -4.51 -17.08 -18.36
N SER A 136 -4.04 -17.51 -19.54
CA SER A 136 -2.83 -17.02 -20.17
C SER A 136 -2.80 -15.50 -20.41
N ILE A 137 -3.96 -14.90 -20.72
CA ILE A 137 -4.05 -13.45 -20.96
C ILE A 137 -3.91 -12.68 -19.65
N ALA A 138 -4.62 -13.12 -18.61
CA ALA A 138 -4.51 -12.52 -17.29
C ALA A 138 -3.10 -12.73 -16.69
N ASP A 139 -2.53 -13.92 -16.88
CA ASP A 139 -1.21 -14.27 -16.38
C ASP A 139 -0.09 -13.46 -17.06
N ALA A 140 -0.24 -13.15 -18.35
CA ALA A 140 0.69 -12.28 -19.08
C ALA A 140 0.60 -10.81 -18.63
N ALA A 141 -0.55 -10.37 -18.12
CA ALA A 141 -0.79 -9.00 -17.66
C ALA A 141 -0.57 -8.80 -16.15
N LYS A 142 -0.19 -9.85 -15.41
CA LYS A 142 0.01 -9.75 -13.96
C LYS A 142 1.28 -8.97 -13.60
N ARG A 143 1.23 -8.32 -12.46
CA ARG A 143 2.34 -7.52 -11.91
C ARG A 143 2.43 -7.72 -10.40
N ARG A 144 3.64 -7.59 -9.85
CA ARG A 144 3.86 -7.64 -8.40
C ARG A 144 3.58 -6.28 -7.80
N THR A 145 2.85 -6.25 -6.69
CA THR A 145 2.42 -5.02 -6.04
C THR A 145 2.52 -5.15 -4.53
N PHE A 146 2.48 -4.03 -3.83
CA PHE A 146 2.57 -4.00 -2.37
C PHE A 146 1.43 -3.18 -1.78
N ASN A 147 0.66 -3.78 -0.86
CA ASN A 147 -0.41 -3.07 -0.16
C ASN A 147 0.20 -2.10 0.86
N ILE A 148 -0.13 -0.81 0.74
CA ILE A 148 0.40 0.25 1.59
C ILE A 148 0.10 0.03 3.07
N ASN A 149 -1.01 -0.64 3.40
CA ASN A 149 -1.40 -0.89 4.79
C ASN A 149 -0.48 -1.88 5.50
N ASN A 150 0.30 -2.66 4.75
CA ASN A 150 1.32 -3.55 5.30
C ASN A 150 2.63 -2.81 5.61
N PHE A 151 2.74 -1.53 5.24
CA PHE A 151 3.94 -0.74 5.49
C PHE A 151 4.16 -0.54 6.99
N ASN A 152 5.26 -1.07 7.50
CA ASN A 152 5.69 -0.89 8.88
C ASN A 152 7.04 -0.19 8.94
N ARG A 153 7.03 1.08 9.32
CA ARG A 153 8.24 1.90 9.40
C ARG A 153 9.28 1.38 10.40
N ARG A 154 8.86 0.71 11.48
CA ARG A 154 9.80 0.20 12.49
C ARG A 154 10.60 -0.96 11.95
N THR A 155 9.95 -1.91 11.28
CA THR A 155 10.61 -3.12 10.77
C THR A 155 11.23 -2.88 9.40
N MET A 156 10.52 -2.24 8.48
CA MET A 156 10.93 -2.12 7.08
C MET A 156 11.84 -0.93 6.78
N VAL A 157 12.05 -0.01 7.74
CA VAL A 157 12.92 1.17 7.56
C VAL A 157 14.00 1.17 8.65
N GLN A 158 13.61 1.37 9.91
CA GLN A 158 14.56 1.49 11.01
C GLN A 158 15.29 0.16 11.29
N GLY A 159 14.53 -0.95 11.31
CA GLY A 159 15.09 -2.30 11.46
C GLY A 159 15.99 -2.72 10.29
N ALA A 160 15.84 -2.07 9.13
CA ALA A 160 16.67 -2.29 7.95
C ALA A 160 17.91 -1.37 7.90
N GLY A 161 18.15 -0.55 8.93
CA GLY A 161 19.35 0.29 9.05
C GLY A 161 19.21 1.72 8.50
N LEU A 162 18.04 2.10 7.98
CA LEU A 162 17.79 3.46 7.51
C LEU A 162 17.48 4.40 8.69
N VAL A 163 18.05 5.60 8.65
CA VAL A 163 17.89 6.63 9.69
C VAL A 163 17.10 7.80 9.14
N MET A 164 16.05 8.22 9.85
CA MET A 164 15.26 9.38 9.45
C MET A 164 16.15 10.64 9.40
N PRO A 165 16.13 11.41 8.29
CA PRO A 165 16.88 12.66 8.18
C PRO A 165 16.44 13.71 9.20
N ASP A 166 17.36 14.56 9.65
CA ASP A 166 17.06 15.58 10.66
C ASP A 166 16.11 16.66 10.18
N TRP A 167 16.21 17.06 8.91
CA TRP A 167 15.26 17.99 8.30
C TRP A 167 13.82 17.44 8.35
N LEU A 168 13.65 16.13 8.12
CA LEU A 168 12.34 15.49 8.13
C LEU A 168 11.82 15.33 9.57
N LYS A 169 12.69 15.03 10.54
CA LYS A 169 12.34 15.08 11.97
C LYS A 169 11.86 16.46 12.37
N GLU A 170 12.56 17.51 11.96
CA GLU A 170 12.19 18.88 12.26
C GLU A 170 10.86 19.27 11.59
N GLN A 171 10.67 18.97 10.32
CA GLN A 171 9.43 19.23 9.62
C GLN A 171 8.24 18.51 10.26
N ASN A 172 8.41 17.25 10.68
CA ASN A 172 7.39 16.50 11.39
C ASN A 172 7.04 17.12 12.75
N ARG A 173 8.04 17.63 13.49
CA ARG A 173 7.81 18.39 14.72
C ARG A 173 7.01 19.67 14.45
N ARG A 174 7.37 20.42 13.41
CA ARG A 174 6.66 21.64 12.98
C ARG A 174 5.21 21.34 12.55
N LYS A 175 4.97 20.25 11.80
CA LYS A 175 3.61 19.83 11.43
C LYS A 175 2.77 19.51 12.68
N LYS A 176 3.34 18.83 13.66
CA LYS A 176 2.66 18.52 14.93
C LYS A 176 2.34 19.78 15.74
N SER A 177 3.25 20.75 15.82
CA SER A 177 3.00 22.00 16.55
C SER A 177 1.92 22.87 15.87
N ARG A 178 1.69 22.70 14.56
CA ARG A 178 0.59 23.36 13.83
C ARG A 178 -0.80 22.81 14.13
N SER A 179 -0.92 21.72 14.87
CA SER A 179 -2.23 21.20 15.27
C SER A 179 -3.02 22.17 16.14
N GLY A 180 -2.38 23.21 16.71
CA GLY A 180 -2.97 24.11 17.69
C GLY A 180 -3.13 23.45 19.07
N LYS A 181 -2.81 22.16 19.19
CA LYS A 181 -2.90 21.43 20.45
C LYS A 181 -1.63 21.59 21.25
N VAL A 182 -1.78 21.85 22.54
CA VAL A 182 -0.70 21.84 23.53
C VAL A 182 -0.68 20.51 24.28
N ARG A 183 0.49 20.16 24.79
CA ARG A 183 0.68 18.96 25.61
C ARG A 183 0.19 19.22 27.02
N TRP A 184 -0.66 18.35 27.53
CA TRP A 184 -1.07 18.27 28.93
C TRP A 184 -0.71 16.90 29.52
N ASN A 185 -0.49 16.85 30.83
CA ASN A 185 -0.55 15.61 31.59
C ASN A 185 -1.88 15.61 32.35
N CYS A 186 -2.65 14.54 32.25
CA CYS A 186 -3.94 14.42 32.92
C CYS A 186 -3.77 14.55 34.45
N PRO A 187 -4.53 15.43 35.13
CA PRO A 187 -4.44 15.59 36.59
C PRO A 187 -4.83 14.32 37.36
N HIS A 188 -5.69 13.46 36.81
CA HIS A 188 -6.19 12.26 37.47
C HIS A 188 -5.26 11.05 37.29
N CYS A 189 -4.77 10.81 36.06
CA CYS A 189 -4.01 9.58 35.75
C CYS A 189 -2.57 9.83 35.28
N GLY A 190 -2.13 11.08 35.15
CA GLY A 190 -0.78 11.46 34.70
C GLY A 190 -0.48 11.20 33.22
N LYS A 191 -1.39 10.56 32.47
CA LYS A 191 -1.19 10.26 31.03
C LYS A 191 -1.13 11.53 30.19
N ILE A 192 -0.31 11.49 29.14
CA ILE A 192 -0.17 12.61 28.20
C ILE A 192 -1.43 12.71 27.32
N THR A 193 -2.00 13.91 27.23
CA THR A 193 -3.08 14.25 26.29
C THR A 193 -2.72 15.54 25.53
N TRP A 194 -3.33 15.74 24.35
CA TRP A 194 -3.10 16.91 23.50
C TRP A 194 -4.44 17.63 23.27
N GLN A 195 -4.55 18.88 23.73
CA GLN A 195 -5.81 19.65 23.80
C GLN A 195 -5.61 21.07 23.24
N TYR A 196 -6.69 21.77 22.87
CA TYR A 196 -6.59 23.09 22.24
C TYR A 196 -6.41 24.23 23.25
N SER A 197 -7.03 24.14 24.42
CA SER A 197 -6.89 25.14 25.47
C SER A 197 -5.48 25.06 26.09
N PRO A 198 -4.71 26.17 26.07
CA PRO A 198 -3.44 26.25 26.77
C PRO A 198 -3.58 26.53 28.26
N TYR A 199 -4.79 26.85 28.73
CA TYR A 199 -5.04 27.28 30.11
C TYR A 199 -5.88 26.27 30.90
N ASP A 200 -6.81 25.59 30.24
CA ASP A 200 -7.78 24.72 30.88
C ASP A 200 -7.63 23.28 30.43
N PHE A 201 -7.68 22.35 31.39
CA PHE A 201 -7.68 20.92 31.09
C PHE A 201 -9.07 20.49 30.58
N GLU A 202 -9.15 20.10 29.31
CA GLU A 202 -10.39 19.75 28.63
C GLU A 202 -10.86 18.30 28.86
N GLY A 203 -10.00 17.40 29.35
CA GLY A 203 -10.32 15.98 29.54
C GLY A 203 -9.25 14.99 29.08
N CYS A 204 -9.30 13.78 29.64
CA CYS A 204 -8.40 12.68 29.36
C CYS A 204 -8.89 11.88 28.14
N SER A 205 -7.97 11.40 27.31
CA SER A 205 -8.29 10.51 26.18
C SER A 205 -8.39 9.03 26.57
N ASP A 206 -8.18 8.70 27.84
CA ASP A 206 -8.32 7.35 28.35
C ASP A 206 -9.73 7.14 28.91
N TYR A 207 -10.50 6.25 28.30
CA TYR A 207 -11.88 5.94 28.68
C TYR A 207 -12.01 5.35 30.09
N ASN A 208 -10.92 4.84 30.67
CA ASN A 208 -10.91 4.35 32.06
C ASN A 208 -10.53 5.42 33.08
N CYS A 209 -10.22 6.65 32.66
CA CYS A 209 -9.81 7.71 33.56
C CYS A 209 -11.03 8.47 34.10
N GLU A 210 -11.01 8.86 35.38
CA GLU A 210 -12.06 9.71 35.97
C GLU A 210 -12.26 11.03 35.23
N GLY A 211 -11.18 11.58 34.67
CA GLY A 211 -11.22 12.80 33.87
C GLY A 211 -11.54 12.56 32.39
N TRP A 212 -12.08 11.41 32.00
CA TRP A 212 -12.36 11.08 30.59
C TRP A 212 -13.37 12.06 29.97
N ARG A 213 -13.16 12.34 28.68
CA ARG A 213 -14.09 13.09 27.84
C ARG A 213 -14.39 12.28 26.58
N GLU A 214 -15.68 12.19 26.25
CA GLU A 214 -16.18 11.70 24.96
C GLU A 214 -15.68 12.53 23.76
#